data_AF-B8KQI3-F1
#
_entry.id   AF-B8KQI3-F1
#
_cell.length_a   1.000
_cell.length_b   1.000
_cell.length_c   1.000
_cell.angle_alpha   90.00
_cell.angle_beta   90.00
_cell.angle_gamma   90.00
#
_symmetry.space_group_name_H-M   'P 1'
#
loop_
_entity.id
_entity.type
_entity.pdbx_description
1 polymer ?
#
loop_
_entity_poly.entity_id
_entity_poly.type
_entity_poly.pdbx_seq_one_letter_code
_entity_poly.pdbx_strand_id
1 'polypeptide(L)' 'MVDRQPRTSWQTLAPDEYGFYSNVNPEVDHPRWSQRYERRLPSPLLRPNRIKTQPFNGYAEQVASLYKGMDLSKFY' A
#
# COMPACT_ATOMS: atom_id res chain seq x y z
N MET A 1 14.69 -3.28 21.04
CA MET A 1 14.11 -4.20 20.02
C MET A 1 13.15 -5.14 20.70
N VAL A 2 12.18 -5.67 19.98
CA VAL A 2 11.24 -6.70 20.44
C VAL A 2 11.51 -8.00 19.68
N ASP A 3 11.17 -9.14 20.28
CA ASP A 3 11.40 -10.49 19.73
C ASP A 3 10.33 -10.94 18.74
N ARG A 4 9.17 -10.26 18.72
CA ARG A 4 8.00 -10.60 17.88
C ARG A 4 7.49 -9.37 17.14
N GLN A 5 6.80 -9.61 16.03
CA GLN A 5 6.15 -8.55 15.26
C GLN A 5 5.16 -7.77 16.16
N PRO A 6 5.36 -6.46 16.38
CA PRO A 6 4.45 -5.67 17.19
C PRO A 6 3.14 -5.43 16.44
N ARG A 7 2.07 -5.14 17.19
CA ARG A 7 0.80 -4.69 16.62
C ARG A 7 0.88 -3.22 16.20
N THR A 8 0.25 -2.87 15.08
CA THR A 8 0.07 -1.48 14.64
C THR A 8 -1.35 -0.99 14.94
N SER A 9 -1.52 0.32 15.12
CA SER A 9 -2.82 0.89 15.51
C SER A 9 -3.92 0.61 14.48
N TRP A 10 -3.64 0.79 13.18
CA TRP A 10 -4.62 0.56 12.12
C TRP A 10 -4.97 -0.91 11.93
N GLN A 11 -3.98 -1.82 12.01
CA GLN A 11 -4.23 -3.26 11.99
C GLN A 11 -5.08 -3.70 13.19
N THR A 12 -4.90 -3.08 14.35
CA THR A 12 -5.71 -3.39 15.53
C THR A 12 -7.16 -2.89 15.38
N LEU A 13 -7.35 -1.74 14.73
CA LEU A 13 -8.66 -1.11 14.55
C LEU A 13 -9.47 -1.75 13.41
N ALA A 14 -8.83 -2.06 12.29
CA ALA A 14 -9.45 -2.58 11.08
C ALA A 14 -8.49 -3.58 10.38
N PRO A 15 -8.34 -4.80 10.92
CA PRO A 15 -7.37 -5.79 10.42
C PRO A 15 -7.67 -6.26 8.99
N ASP A 16 -8.93 -6.17 8.55
CA ASP A 16 -9.34 -6.55 7.20
C ASP A 16 -9.01 -5.46 6.15
N GLU A 17 -8.61 -4.27 6.59
CA GLU A 17 -8.31 -3.11 5.75
C GLU A 17 -6.81 -2.76 5.71
N TYR A 18 -6.10 -3.02 6.82
CA TYR A 18 -4.71 -2.62 7.01
C TYR A 18 -3.88 -3.76 7.60
N GLY A 19 -2.96 -4.28 6.80
CA GLY A 19 -1.95 -5.25 7.20
C GLY A 19 -0.74 -4.62 7.86
N PHE A 20 0.29 -5.43 8.07
CA PHE A 20 1.51 -4.98 8.74
C PHE A 20 2.53 -4.36 7.78
N TYR A 21 2.74 -4.95 6.60
CA TYR A 21 3.76 -4.46 5.67
C TYR A 21 3.27 -3.25 4.89
N SER A 22 1.98 -3.23 4.50
CA SER A 22 1.32 -2.11 3.81
C SER A 22 2.14 -1.50 2.68
N ASN A 23 2.82 -2.36 1.92
CA ASN A 23 3.54 -1.95 0.72
C ASN A 23 2.54 -1.46 -0.33
N VAL A 24 2.86 -0.35 -0.99
CA VAL A 24 2.02 0.18 -2.07
C VAL A 24 1.96 -0.83 -3.22
N ASN A 25 0.77 -1.36 -3.47
CA ASN A 25 0.54 -2.38 -4.49
C ASN A 25 -0.74 -2.06 -5.30
N PRO A 26 -0.62 -1.61 -6.56
CA PRO A 26 -1.78 -1.26 -7.38
C PRO A 26 -2.63 -2.47 -7.79
N GLU A 27 -2.11 -3.69 -7.66
CA GLU A 27 -2.83 -4.95 -7.97
C GLU A 27 -3.76 -5.38 -6.82
N VAL A 28 -3.60 -4.80 -5.63
CA VAL A 28 -4.36 -5.18 -4.43
C VAL A 28 -5.19 -3.97 -3.98
N ASP A 29 -6.49 -4.04 -4.27
CA ASP A 29 -7.44 -3.00 -3.89
C ASP A 29 -7.75 -3.04 -2.39
N HIS A 30 -8.02 -1.88 -1.81
CA HIS A 30 -8.55 -1.79 -0.46
C HIS A 30 -10.03 -2.26 -0.48
N PRO A 31 -10.59 -2.84 0.61
CA PRO A 31 -11.97 -3.33 0.61
C PRO A 31 -13.03 -2.31 0.16
N ARG A 32 -12.74 -1.02 0.35
CA ARG A 32 -13.66 0.09 0.05
C ARG A 32 -13.30 0.90 -1.20
N TRP A 33 -12.10 0.78 -1.76
CA TRP A 33 -11.68 1.58 -2.93
C TRP A 33 -10.53 0.93 -3.70
N SER A 34 -10.40 1.29 -4.98
CA SER A 34 -9.28 0.81 -5.78
C SER A 34 -7.98 1.56 -5.49
N GLN A 35 -6.87 0.82 -5.45
CA GLN A 35 -5.50 1.33 -5.29
C GLN A 35 -4.77 1.50 -6.64
N ARG A 36 -5.44 1.24 -7.78
CA ARG A 36 -4.82 1.35 -9.12
C ARG A 36 -4.44 2.79 -9.49
N TYR A 37 -5.08 3.78 -8.88
CA TYR A 37 -4.88 5.19 -9.19
C TYR A 37 -4.84 6.02 -7.93
N GLU A 38 -4.04 7.07 -7.96
CA GLU A 38 -3.92 8.05 -6.88
C GLU A 38 -4.15 9.48 -7.39
N ARG A 39 -4.51 10.36 -6.46
CA ARG A 39 -4.64 11.79 -6.73
C ARG A 39 -3.35 12.48 -6.32
N ARG A 40 -2.54 12.87 -7.31
CA ARG A 40 -1.32 13.65 -7.07
C ARG A 40 -1.70 15.08 -6.69
N LEU A 41 -1.20 15.54 -5.55
CA LEU A 41 -1.43 16.91 -5.09
C LEU A 41 -0.33 17.86 -5.62
N PRO A 42 -0.66 19.13 -5.91
CA PRO A 42 -1.99 19.73 -5.87
C PRO A 42 -2.88 19.23 -7.03
N SER A 43 -4.19 19.14 -6.77
CA SER A 43 -5.20 18.77 -7.76
C SER A 43 -6.21 19.91 -7.87
N PRO A 44 -6.24 20.65 -9.00
CA PRO A 44 -7.22 21.70 -9.22
C PRO A 44 -8.66 21.18 -9.08
N LEU A 45 -9.56 22.02 -8.55
CA LEU A 45 -10.96 21.65 -8.29
C LEU A 45 -11.69 21.15 -9.54
N LEU A 46 -11.34 21.70 -10.71
CA LEU A 46 -11.97 21.38 -12.01
C LEU A 46 -11.19 20.36 -12.84
N ARG A 47 -10.00 19.92 -12.39
CA ARG A 47 -9.17 18.95 -13.11
C ARG A 47 -8.52 17.99 -12.13
N PRO A 48 -9.10 16.78 -11.91
CA PRO A 48 -8.50 15.80 -11.03
C PRO A 48 -7.15 15.35 -11.59
N ASN A 49 -6.07 15.63 -10.84
CA ASN A 49 -4.72 15.17 -11.16
C ASN A 49 -4.57 13.70 -10.73
N ARG A 50 -5.15 12.80 -11.53
CA ARG A 50 -5.15 11.35 -11.25
C ARG A 50 -4.06 10.66 -12.06
N ILE A 51 -3.17 9.94 -11.39
CA ILE A 51 -2.09 9.16 -12.01
C ILE A 51 -2.21 7.69 -11.62
N LYS A 52 -1.58 6.79 -12.39
CA LYS A 52 -1.50 5.37 -12.03
C LYS A 52 -0.55 5.21 -10.84
N THR A 53 -0.98 4.48 -9.83
CA THR A 53 -0.14 4.14 -8.68
C THR A 53 0.93 3.15 -9.12
N GLN A 54 2.16 3.39 -8.68
CA GLN A 54 3.31 2.55 -9.03
C GLN A 54 3.55 1.50 -7.93
N PRO A 55 3.98 0.28 -8.27
CA PRO A 55 4.35 -0.73 -7.27
C PRO A 55 5.49 -0.21 -6.39
N PHE A 56 5.42 -0.47 -5.08
CA PHE A 56 6.32 0.08 -4.08
C PHE A 56 6.48 1.60 -4.19
N ASN A 57 5.44 2.30 -4.64
CA ASN A 57 5.42 3.73 -4.87
C ASN A 57 6.54 4.23 -5.83
N GLY A 58 6.95 3.38 -6.78
CA GLY A 58 8.00 3.68 -7.75
C GLY A 58 9.40 3.20 -7.35
N TYR A 59 9.56 2.59 -6.17
CA TYR A 59 10.84 2.11 -5.66
C TYR A 59 11.06 0.60 -5.81
N ALA A 60 10.38 -0.02 -6.77
CA ALA A 60 10.42 -1.47 -6.93
C ALA A 60 11.85 -2.00 -7.11
N GLU A 61 12.69 -1.31 -7.90
CA GLU A 61 14.08 -1.74 -8.15
C GLU A 61 14.94 -1.77 -6.88
N GLN A 62 14.62 -0.93 -5.90
CA GLN A 62 15.38 -0.79 -4.67
C GLN A 62 14.91 -1.74 -3.58
N VAL A 63 13.59 -1.99 -3.48
CA VAL A 63 13.01 -2.69 -2.31
C VAL A 63 12.35 -4.02 -2.62
N ALA A 64 12.05 -4.35 -3.88
CA ALA A 64 11.32 -5.58 -4.21
C ALA A 64 12.07 -6.85 -3.80
N SER A 65 13.41 -6.80 -3.77
CA SER A 65 14.25 -7.93 -3.36
C SER A 65 14.00 -8.37 -1.91
N LEU A 66 13.60 -7.45 -1.03
CA LEU A 66 13.31 -7.73 0.39
C LEU A 66 12.07 -8.61 0.58
N TYR A 67 11.17 -8.61 -0.43
CA TYR A 67 9.88 -9.27 -0.38
C TYR A 67 9.76 -10.43 -1.36
N LYS A 68 10.86 -10.83 -2.00
CA LYS A 68 10.88 -11.88 -3.02
C LYS A 68 10.37 -13.20 -2.42
N GLY A 69 9.35 -13.78 -3.06
CA GLY A 69 8.74 -15.05 -2.62
C GLY A 69 7.67 -14.91 -1.55
N MET A 70 7.38 -13.69 -1.08
CA MET A 70 6.24 -13.43 -0.19
C MET A 70 4.96 -13.19 -0.99
N ASP A 71 3.83 -13.61 -0.41
CA ASP A 71 2.50 -13.27 -0.93
C ASP A 71 2.09 -11.88 -0.43
N LEU A 72 2.37 -10.86 -1.25
CA LEU A 72 2.07 -9.46 -0.95
C LEU A 72 0.57 -9.14 -0.99
N SER A 73 -0.28 -10.08 -1.42
CA SER A 73 -1.75 -9.93 -1.38
C SER A 73 -2.36 -10.34 -0.04
N LYS A 74 -1.59 -10.97 0.85
CA LYS A 74 -2.08 -11.40 2.18
C LYS A 74 -1.66 -10.47 3.32
N PHE A 75 -0.78 -9.51 3.06
CA PHE A 75 -0.21 -8.65 4.09
C PHE A 75 -0.20 -7.15 3.74
N TYR A 76 -1.12 -6.71 2.89
CA TYR A 76 -1.34 -5.30 2.55
C TYR A 76 -2.06 -4.57 3.67
#